data_AF-A0A811Q334-F1
#
_entry.id   AF-A0A811Q334-F1
#
_cell.length_a   1.000
_cell.length_b   1.000
_cell.length_c   1.000
_cell.angle_alpha   90.00
_cell.angle_beta   90.00
_cell.angle_gamma   90.00
#
_symmetry.space_group_name_H-M   'P 1'
#
loop_
_entity.id
_entity.type
_entity.pdbx_description
1 polymer ?
#
loop_
_entity_poly.entity_id
_entity_poly.type
_entity_poly.pdbx_seq_one_letter_code
_entity_poly.pdbx_strand_id
1 'polypeptide(L)' 'MTLAPMQNPVQFKVYFGGLAWKRQGGGKTIEIDKADVTAVTWMKVPRAYKLGVRIKDGLFYRFIGFHE' A
#
# COMPACT_ATOMS: atom_id res chain seq x y z
N MET A 1 -18.94 -16.67 3.47
CA MET A 1 -18.60 -15.75 2.37
C MET A 1 -17.22 -15.18 2.64
N THR A 2 -16.19 -15.84 2.11
CA THR A 2 -14.80 -15.40 2.29
C THR A 2 -14.52 -14.39 1.20
N LEU A 3 -14.45 -13.11 1.54
CA LEU A 3 -13.91 -12.11 0.63
C LEU A 3 -12.46 -12.50 0.38
N ALA A 4 -12.15 -12.98 -0.84
CA ALA A 4 -10.78 -13.09 -1.29
C ALA A 4 -10.09 -11.75 -0.99
N PRO A 5 -8.85 -11.73 -0.47
CA PRO A 5 -8.15 -10.47 -0.28
C PRO A 5 -8.07 -9.79 -1.65
N MET A 6 -8.68 -8.61 -1.79
CA MET A 6 -8.55 -7.78 -2.99
C MET A 6 -7.06 -7.52 -3.23
N GLN A 7 -6.40 -8.36 -4.02
CA GLN A 7 -5.07 -8.14 -4.54
C GLN A 7 -5.19 -7.12 -5.65
N ASN A 8 -5.25 -5.83 -5.32
CA ASN A 8 -5.35 -4.79 -6.35
C ASN A 8 -4.69 -3.46 -5.99
N PRO A 9 -3.41 -3.32 -6.35
CA PRO A 9 -2.95 -2.06 -6.94
C PRO A 9 -2.07 -2.29 -8.18
N VAL A 10 -2.45 -1.67 -9.30
CA VAL A 10 -1.60 -1.62 -10.49
C VAL A 10 -0.75 -0.36 -10.40
N GLN A 11 0.56 -0.57 -10.20
CA GLN A 11 1.63 0.40 -10.00
C GLN A 11 1.64 1.09 -8.63
N PHE A 12 2.56 0.64 -7.77
CA PHE A 12 2.99 1.32 -6.54
C PHE A 12 4.30 2.05 -6.82
N LYS A 13 4.40 3.32 -6.43
CA LYS A 13 5.58 4.17 -6.61
C LYS A 13 6.01 4.75 -5.27
N VAL A 14 7.31 4.74 -5.05
CA VAL A 14 7.99 5.44 -3.95
C VAL A 14 8.88 6.50 -4.58
N TYR A 15 8.86 7.70 -4.06
CA TYR A 15 9.71 8.82 -4.49
C TYR A 15 10.09 9.66 -3.27
N PHE A 16 11.00 10.62 -3.45
CA PHE A 16 11.54 11.40 -2.34
C PHE A 16 10.46 12.12 -1.51
N GLY A 17 9.40 12.59 -2.19
CA GLY A 17 8.27 13.28 -1.57
C GLY A 17 7.23 12.37 -0.92
N GLY A 18 7.23 11.05 -1.18
CA GLY A 18 6.20 10.18 -0.63
C GLY A 18 5.92 8.90 -1.42
N LEU A 19 4.65 8.51 -1.38
CA LEU A 19 4.14 7.25 -1.91
C LEU A 19 2.93 7.51 -2.81
N ALA A 20 2.85 6.84 -3.95
CA ALA A 20 1.69 6.94 -4.83
C ALA A 20 1.29 5.59 -5.43
N TRP A 21 -0.01 5.36 -5.62
CA TRP A 21 -0.50 4.18 -6.33
C TRP A 21 -1.87 4.39 -6.98
N LYS A 22 -2.19 3.52 -7.94
CA LYS A 22 -3.48 3.51 -8.63
C LYS A 22 -4.27 2.24 -8.29
N ARG A 23 -5.56 2.39 -8.01
CA ARG A 23 -6.48 1.24 -7.84
C ARG A 23 -6.76 0.61 -9.22
N GLN A 24 -6.76 -0.72 -9.30
CA GLN A 24 -7.14 -1.44 -10.53
C GLN A 24 -8.60 -1.11 -10.88
N GLY A 25 -8.90 -0.86 -12.15
CA GLY A 25 -10.23 -0.43 -12.61
C GLY A 25 -10.36 1.05 -12.97
N GLY A 26 -9.25 1.78 -13.13
CA GLY A 26 -9.28 3.13 -13.72
C GLY A 26 -9.58 4.27 -12.73
N GLY A 27 -9.28 4.10 -11.44
CA GLY A 27 -9.51 5.10 -10.42
C GLY A 27 -8.46 6.21 -10.31
N LYS A 28 -8.74 7.20 -9.43
CA LYS A 28 -7.82 8.28 -9.03
C LYS A 28 -6.55 7.71 -8.39
N THR A 29 -5.41 8.31 -8.72
CA THR A 29 -4.14 8.05 -8.03
C THR A 29 -4.24 8.52 -6.59
N ILE A 30 -3.91 7.64 -5.65
CA ILE A 30 -3.74 8.01 -4.24
C ILE A 30 -2.27 8.40 -4.09
N GLU A 31 -2.05 9.60 -3.58
CA GLU A 31 -0.74 10.17 -3.30
C GLU A 31 -0.69 10.54 -1.82
N ILE A 32 0.41 10.19 -1.16
CA ILE A 32 0.65 10.42 0.26
C ILE A 32 1.99 11.11 0.39
N ASP A 33 2.00 12.28 1.02
CA ASP A 33 3.23 12.98 1.36
C ASP A 33 3.99 12.22 2.46
N LYS A 34 5.32 12.23 2.36
CA LYS A 34 6.20 11.61 3.36
C LYS A 34 5.91 12.09 4.77
N ALA A 35 5.60 13.37 4.96
CA ALA A 35 5.31 13.95 6.26
C ALA A 35 4.05 13.36 6.89
N ASP A 36 3.13 12.80 6.09
CA ASP A 36 1.88 12.21 6.57
C ASP A 36 2.02 10.74 6.93
N VAL A 37 3.10 10.07 6.52
CA VAL A 37 3.39 8.69 6.91
C VAL A 37 3.83 8.66 8.37
N THR A 38 3.06 7.99 9.21
CA THR A 38 3.33 7.87 10.65
C THR A 38 3.95 6.54 11.03
N ALA A 39 3.68 5.47 10.29
CA ALA A 39 4.33 4.18 10.51
C ALA A 39 4.35 3.33 9.24
N VAL A 40 5.39 2.52 9.12
CA VAL A 40 5.55 1.50 8.08
C VAL A 40 5.80 0.14 8.73
N THR A 41 5.13 -0.89 8.24
CA THR A 41 5.32 -2.28 8.68
C THR A 41 5.67 -3.16 7.50
N TRP A 42 6.71 -3.98 7.62
CA TRP A 42 7.07 -5.00 6.65
C TRP A 42 6.91 -6.38 7.28
N MET A 43 6.15 -7.26 6.65
CA MET A 43 5.89 -8.60 7.19
C MET A 43 5.93 -9.66 6.09
N LYS A 44 6.60 -10.76 6.38
CA LYS A 44 6.51 -11.98 5.57
C LYS A 44 5.12 -12.57 5.67
N VAL A 45 4.55 -12.97 4.53
CA VAL A 45 3.28 -13.70 4.42
C VAL A 45 3.49 -14.93 3.53
N PRO A 46 2.56 -15.90 3.49
CA PRO A 46 2.71 -17.02 2.57
C PRO A 46 2.93 -16.54 1.14
N ARG A 47 4.05 -16.96 0.53
CA ARG A 47 4.44 -16.71 -0.87
C ARG A 47 4.82 -15.26 -1.23
N ALA A 48 4.86 -14.32 -0.28
CA ALA A 48 5.20 -12.93 -0.55
C ALA A 48 5.57 -12.15 0.72
N TYR A 49 5.88 -10.87 0.55
CA TYR A 49 5.95 -9.87 1.59
C TYR A 49 4.80 -8.89 1.48
N LYS A 50 4.50 -8.30 2.62
CA LYS A 50 3.41 -7.37 2.83
C LYS A 50 3.97 -6.08 3.41
N LEU A 51 3.56 -4.97 2.82
CA LEU A 51 3.78 -3.62 3.29
C LEU A 51 2.48 -3.06 3.90
N GLY A 52 2.58 -2.49 5.09
CA GLY A 52 1.52 -1.69 5.72
C GLY A 52 1.99 -0.26 5.93
N VAL A 53 1.14 0.72 5.64
CA VAL A 53 1.43 2.16 5.77
C VAL A 53 0.31 2.81 6.57
N ARG A 54 0.65 3.44 7.71
CA ARG A 54 -0.26 4.28 8.49
C ARG A 54 0.02 5.75 8.17
N ILE A 55 -1.05 6.55 8.10
CA ILE A 55 -0.95 8.02 7.98
C ILE A 55 -1.59 8.73 9.17
N LYS A 56 -1.33 10.05 9.29
CA LYS A 56 -1.76 10.90 10.42
C LYS A 56 -3.24 10.78 10.78
N ASP A 57 -4.13 10.61 9.79
CA ASP A 57 -5.57 10.51 10.00
C ASP A 57 -6.05 9.12 10.46
N GLY A 58 -5.12 8.25 10.89
CA GLY A 58 -5.41 6.88 11.31
C GLY A 58 -5.72 5.91 10.17
N LEU A 59 -5.72 6.40 8.91
CA LEU A 59 -5.95 5.57 7.75
C LEU A 59 -4.77 4.61 7.52
N PHE A 60 -5.10 3.36 7.22
CA PHE A 60 -4.12 2.29 7.06
C PHE A 60 -4.24 1.61 5.69
N TYR A 61 -3.16 1.67 4.92
CA TYR A 61 -3.07 1.04 3.61
C TYR A 61 -2.22 -0.22 3.67
N ARG A 62 -2.65 -1.24 2.92
CA ARG A 62 -2.05 -2.57 2.93
C ARG A 62 -1.76 -3.02 1.50
N PHE A 63 -0.50 -3.37 1.25
CA PHE A 63 -0.02 -3.88 -0.02
C PHE A 63 0.59 -5.27 0.21
N ILE A 64 0.24 -6.25 -0.63
CA ILE A 64 0.73 -7.63 -0.55
C ILE A 64 1.23 -8.03 -1.93
N GLY A 65 2.31 -8.80 -2.00
CA GLY A 65 2.85 -9.32 -3.25
C GLY A 65 4.28 -8.86 -3.56
N PHE A 66 4.98 -8.27 -2.60
CA PHE A 66 6.40 -7.97 -2.77
C PHE A 66 7.22 -9.25 -2.68
N HIS A 67 8.28 -9.34 -3.47
CA HIS A 67 9.31 -10.36 -3.33
C HIS A 67 10.46 -9.82 -2.47
N GLU A 68 11.28 -10.72 -1.94
CA GLU A 68 12.57 -10.35 -1.32
C GLU A 68 13.58 -9.98 -2.39
#